data_AF-A0A973XRS0-F1
#
_entry.id   AF-A0A973XRS0-F1
#
_cell.length_a   1.000
_cell.length_b   1.000
_cell.length_c   1.000
_cell.angle_alpha   90.00
_cell.angle_beta   90.00
_cell.angle_gamma   90.00
#
_symmetry.space_group_name_H-M   'P 1'
#
loop_
_entity.id
_entity.type
_entity.pdbx_description
1 polymer ?
#
loop_
_entity_poly.entity_id
_entity_poly.type
_entity_poly.pdbx_seq_one_letter_code
_entity_poly.pdbx_strand_id
1 'polypeptide(L)'
;MHCPHGGRVFAASAAGAVRVDGHPVHTALDVFAVTGCAHTVDGVPQPCTSARFDPHARGVLVDGAPVLLDTTAAQCFGAALVPQGPVVVSAGRQGVMCR
;
A
#
# COMPACT_ATOMS: atom_id res chain seq x y z
N MET A 1 -2.16 -4.30 -5.81
CA MET A 1 -2.92 -3.59 -4.76
C MET A 1 -3.79 -2.53 -5.40
N HIS A 2 -5.05 -2.42 -4.97
CA HIS A 2 -6.03 -1.47 -5.48
C HIS A 2 -6.81 -0.82 -4.33
N CYS A 3 -7.32 0.38 -4.55
CA CYS A 3 -8.25 1.00 -3.61
C CYS A 3 -9.60 0.28 -3.67
N PRO A 4 -10.50 0.49 -2.70
CA PRO A 4 -11.80 -0.20 -2.68
C PRO A 4 -12.71 0.24 -3.84
N HIS A 5 -12.36 1.33 -4.53
CA HIS A 5 -13.08 1.89 -5.68
C HIS A 5 -12.47 1.48 -7.04
N GLY A 6 -11.52 0.54 -7.06
CA GLY A 6 -10.92 -0.03 -8.28
C GLY A 6 -9.72 0.73 -8.85
N GLY A 7 -9.30 1.84 -8.24
CA GLY A 7 -8.06 2.53 -8.60
C GLY A 7 -6.81 1.72 -8.23
N ARG A 8 -5.75 1.80 -9.03
CA ARG A 8 -4.50 1.07 -8.80
C ARG A 8 -3.63 1.80 -7.78
N VAL A 9 -3.15 1.08 -6.76
CA VAL A 9 -2.15 1.58 -5.82
C VAL A 9 -0.77 1.08 -6.25
N PHE A 10 0.24 1.95 -6.20
CA PHE A 10 1.63 1.61 -6.50
C PHE A 10 2.58 2.49 -5.68
N ALA A 11 3.79 1.99 -5.42
CA ALA A 11 4.85 2.81 -4.84
C ALA A 11 5.34 3.81 -5.89
N ALA A 12 5.16 5.10 -5.63
CA ALA A 12 5.69 6.18 -6.46
C ALA A 12 7.21 6.33 -6.29
N SER A 13 7.73 5.92 -5.13
CA SER A 13 9.14 5.81 -4.84
C SER A 13 9.36 4.60 -3.93
N ALA A 14 10.38 3.79 -4.24
CA ALA A 14 10.89 2.77 -3.34
C ALA A 14 12.29 3.17 -2.88
N ALA A 15 12.48 3.34 -1.58
CA ALA A 15 13.79 3.64 -1.01
C ALA A 15 14.36 2.37 -0.38
N GLY A 16 15.40 1.78 -0.99
CA GLY A 16 16.10 0.64 -0.37
C GLY A 16 16.97 -0.15 -1.34
N ALA A 17 18.13 -0.58 -0.87
CA ALA A 17 19.03 -1.45 -1.64
C ALA A 17 18.58 -2.93 -1.62
N VAL A 18 17.74 -3.30 -0.66
CA VAL A 18 17.30 -4.69 -0.46
C VAL A 18 16.27 -5.11 -1.51
N ARG A 19 16.48 -6.30 -2.07
CA ARG A 19 15.60 -6.90 -3.08
C ARG A 19 15.15 -8.30 -2.67
N VAL A 20 13.91 -8.64 -2.98
CA VAL A 20 13.33 -9.99 -2.87
C VAL A 20 12.86 -10.39 -4.27
N ASP A 21 13.29 -11.56 -4.74
CA ASP A 21 13.02 -12.02 -6.12
C ASP A 21 13.36 -10.97 -7.20
N GLY A 22 14.43 -10.20 -6.98
CA GLY A 22 14.87 -9.13 -7.87
C GLY A 22 14.07 -7.83 -7.81
N HIS A 23 13.02 -7.75 -6.99
CA HIS A 23 12.18 -6.56 -6.81
C HIS A 23 12.57 -5.82 -5.52
N PRO A 24 12.56 -4.47 -5.51
CA PRO A 24 12.84 -3.71 -4.29
C PRO A 24 11.81 -4.02 -3.20
N VAL A 25 12.28 -4.16 -1.97
CA VAL A 25 11.42 -4.35 -0.80
C VAL A 25 10.73 -3.04 -0.46
N HIS A 26 9.42 -3.09 -0.23
CA HIS A 26 8.65 -1.93 0.19
C HIS A 26 8.74 -1.71 1.70
N THR A 27 8.91 -0.46 2.11
CA THR A 27 8.99 -0.07 3.53
C THR A 27 7.99 1.02 3.89
N ALA A 28 7.82 1.28 5.18
CA ALA A 28 6.96 2.35 5.71
C ALA A 28 7.37 3.76 5.26
N LEU A 29 8.59 3.93 4.74
CA LEU A 29 9.07 5.20 4.19
C LEU A 29 8.65 5.42 2.73
N ASP A 30 8.15 4.39 2.05
CA ASP A 30 7.71 4.51 0.67
C ASP A 30 6.45 5.37 0.54
N VAL A 31 6.37 6.12 -0.56
CA VAL A 31 5.18 6.91 -0.90
C VAL A 31 4.31 6.12 -1.86
N PHE A 32 3.06 5.86 -1.48
CA PHE A 32 2.10 5.14 -2.31
C PHE A 32 1.05 6.07 -2.92
N ALA A 33 1.01 6.08 -4.25
CA ALA A 33 0.03 6.84 -5.02
C ALA A 33 -1.11 5.94 -5.50
N VAL A 34 -2.28 6.54 -5.71
CA VAL A 34 -3.43 5.88 -6.32
C VAL A 34 -3.78 6.58 -7.64
N THR A 35 -3.93 5.80 -8.70
CA THR A 35 -4.31 6.31 -10.03
C THR A 35 -5.51 5.55 -10.59
N GLY A 36 -6.36 6.24 -11.37
CA GLY A 36 -7.51 5.63 -12.03
C GLY A 36 -8.68 5.32 -11.09
N CYS A 37 -8.74 5.94 -9.91
CA CYS A 37 -9.88 5.80 -9.00
C CYS A 37 -11.07 6.64 -9.53
N ALA A 38 -12.20 5.98 -9.83
CA ALA A 38 -13.41 6.63 -10.35
C ALA A 38 -14.43 6.96 -9.24
N HIS A 39 -14.00 7.03 -7.98
CA HIS A 39 -14.90 7.26 -6.84
C HIS A 39 -15.62 8.62 -6.97
N THR A 40 -16.93 8.60 -6.76
CA THR A 40 -17.79 9.78 -6.71
C THR A 40 -18.71 9.70 -5.50
N VAL A 41 -19.06 10.84 -4.93
CA VAL A 41 -20.09 10.99 -3.90
C VAL A 41 -21.08 12.03 -4.40
N ASP A 42 -22.35 11.64 -4.50
CA ASP A 42 -23.42 12.49 -5.06
C ASP A 42 -23.07 13.12 -6.43
N GLY A 43 -22.37 12.36 -7.27
CA GLY A 43 -21.93 12.80 -8.60
C GLY A 43 -20.68 13.68 -8.61
N VAL A 44 -20.12 14.03 -7.44
CA VAL A 44 -18.89 14.81 -7.32
C VAL A 44 -17.68 13.86 -7.26
N PRO A 45 -16.66 14.02 -8.14
CA PRO A 45 -15.44 13.21 -8.07
C PRO A 45 -14.71 13.35 -6.73
N GLN A 46 -14.48 12.23 -6.06
CA GLN A 46 -13.69 12.14 -4.83
C GLN A 46 -12.65 11.01 -4.93
N PRO A 47 -11.74 11.05 -5.93
CA PRO A 47 -10.82 9.96 -6.17
C PRO A 47 -9.86 9.77 -4.98
N CYS A 48 -9.54 8.51 -4.69
CA CYS A 48 -8.39 8.18 -3.87
C CYS A 48 -7.12 8.65 -4.60
N THR A 49 -6.22 9.31 -3.89
CA THR A 49 -4.96 9.83 -4.43
C THR A 49 -3.73 9.20 -3.78
N SER A 50 -3.86 8.67 -2.55
CA SER A 50 -2.76 8.04 -1.82
C SER A 50 -3.23 6.84 -1.00
N ALA A 51 -2.27 6.00 -0.63
CA ALA A 51 -2.45 4.96 0.36
C ALA A 51 -1.39 5.10 1.45
N ARG A 52 -1.75 4.75 2.69
CA ARG A 52 -0.81 4.69 3.81
C ARG A 52 -0.91 3.33 4.47
N PHE A 53 0.24 2.78 4.83
CA PHE A 53 0.36 1.49 5.48
C PHE A 53 0.68 1.69 6.96
N ASP A 54 0.15 0.80 7.79
CA ASP A 54 0.38 0.74 9.23
C ASP A 54 1.12 -0.57 9.57
N PRO A 55 2.46 -0.57 9.49
CA PRO A 55 3.26 -1.76 9.76
C PRO A 55 3.28 -2.09 11.25
N HIS A 56 3.34 -3.38 11.57
CA HIS A 56 3.47 -3.83 12.95
C HIS A 56 4.79 -3.33 13.59
N ALA A 57 4.71 -2.83 14.82
CA ALA A 57 5.86 -2.31 15.57
C ALA A 57 7.00 -3.32 15.82
N ARG A 58 6.74 -4.63 15.66
CA ARG A 58 7.73 -5.71 15.80
C ARG A 58 8.07 -6.39 14.46
N GLY A 59 7.81 -5.72 13.35
CA GLY A 59 8.12 -6.22 12.01
C GLY A 59 9.62 -6.23 11.70
N VAL A 60 9.98 -6.91 10.60
CA VAL A 60 11.34 -6.85 10.04
C VAL A 60 11.64 -5.42 9.59
N LEU A 61 12.85 -4.95 9.86
CA LEU A 61 13.31 -3.63 9.43
C LEU A 61 14.32 -3.76 8.28
N VAL A 62 14.27 -2.83 7.34
CA VAL A 62 15.31 -2.59 6.33
C VAL A 62 15.74 -1.13 6.48
N ASP A 63 17.03 -0.89 6.67
CA ASP A 63 17.58 0.45 6.90
C ASP A 63 16.86 1.23 8.02
N GLY A 64 16.37 0.51 9.04
CA GLY A 64 15.62 1.07 10.17
C GLY A 64 14.13 1.31 9.91
N ALA A 65 13.64 1.11 8.69
CA ALA A 65 12.23 1.26 8.31
C ALA A 65 11.50 -0.09 8.32
N PRO A 66 10.27 -0.19 8.87
CA PRO A 66 9.48 -1.41 8.82
C PRO A 66 9.16 -1.85 7.40
N VAL A 67 9.37 -3.13 7.11
CA VAL A 67 8.99 -3.78 5.84
C VAL A 67 7.47 -3.92 5.78
N LEU A 68 6.91 -3.65 4.60
CA LEU A 68 5.49 -3.85 4.31
C LEU A 68 5.26 -5.25 3.75
N LEU A 69 4.33 -5.97 4.37
CA LEU A 69 3.88 -7.31 3.95
C LEU A 69 2.52 -7.22 3.27
N ASP A 70 2.10 -8.30 2.61
CA ASP A 70 0.74 -8.40 2.04
C ASP A 70 -0.36 -8.40 3.12
N THR A 71 0.01 -8.70 4.37
CA THR A 71 -0.84 -8.63 5.56
C THR A 71 -0.79 -7.28 6.28
N THR A 72 0.06 -6.34 5.85
CA THR A 72 0.13 -5.03 6.48
C THR A 72 -1.15 -4.25 6.24
N ALA A 73 -1.77 -3.79 7.33
CA ALA A 73 -2.98 -2.97 7.26
C ALA A 73 -2.70 -1.68 6.51
N ALA A 74 -3.64 -1.25 5.67
CA ALA A 74 -3.48 -0.05 4.87
C ALA A 74 -4.80 0.62 4.52
N GLN A 75 -4.74 1.94 4.37
CA GLN A 75 -5.89 2.82 4.20
C GLN A 75 -5.68 3.70 2.96
N CYS A 76 -6.70 3.79 2.10
CA CYS A 76 -6.73 4.76 1.00
C CYS A 76 -7.25 6.10 1.48
N PHE A 77 -6.76 7.17 0.85
CA PHE A 77 -7.12 8.56 1.16
C PHE A 77 -7.44 9.35 -0.12
N GLY A 78 -8.39 10.27 -0.02
CA GLY A 78 -8.63 11.28 -1.06
C GLY A 78 -7.66 12.46 -0.98
N ALA A 79 -7.82 13.44 -1.89
CA ALA A 79 -6.95 14.61 -1.95
C ALA A 79 -6.93 15.44 -0.65
N ALA A 80 -8.05 15.50 0.06
CA ALA A 80 -8.17 16.16 1.36
C ALA A 80 -7.66 15.29 2.54
N LEU A 81 -7.00 14.16 2.26
CA LEU A 81 -6.52 13.19 3.26
C LEU A 81 -7.63 12.60 4.15
N VAL A 82 -8.86 12.57 3.65
CA VAL A 82 -9.98 11.87 4.28
C VAL A 82 -9.86 10.37 3.98
N PRO A 83 -10.00 9.46 4.98
CA PRO A 83 -10.02 8.02 4.77
C PRO A 83 -11.15 7.57 3.80
N GLN A 84 -10.82 6.69 2.85
CA GLN A 84 -11.69 6.21 1.77
C GLN A 84 -11.82 4.68 1.72
N GLY A 85 -11.63 4.01 2.87
CA GLY A 85 -11.61 2.54 2.99
C GLY A 85 -10.23 1.86 2.81
N PRO A 86 -10.15 0.55 3.13
CA PRO A 86 -8.89 -0.19 3.17
C PRO A 86 -8.32 -0.46 1.77
N VAL A 87 -6.99 -0.58 1.67
CA VAL A 87 -6.34 -1.09 0.45
C VAL A 87 -6.68 -2.57 0.30
N VAL A 88 -7.05 -2.97 -0.91
CA VAL A 88 -7.24 -4.37 -1.24
C VAL A 88 -5.96 -4.91 -1.87
N VAL A 89 -5.37 -5.90 -1.20
CA VAL A 89 -4.18 -6.62 -1.66
C VAL A 89 -4.64 -7.96 -2.22
N SER A 90 -4.30 -8.26 -3.47
CA SER A 90 -4.50 -9.59 -4.01
C SER A 90 -3.55 -10.54 -3.31
N ALA A 91 -4.06 -11.64 -2.76
CA ALA A 91 -3.23 -12.62 -2.08
C ALA A 91 -2.08 -13.07 -2.99
N GLY A 92 -0.84 -12.90 -2.52
CA GLY A 92 0.32 -13.47 -3.17
C GLY A 92 0.37 -14.98 -2.98
N ARG A 93 1.18 -15.65 -3.78
CA ARG A 93 1.56 -17.04 -3.51
C ARG A 93 2.30 -17.08 -2.17
N GLN A 94 1.68 -17.72 -1.19
CA GLN A 94 2.31 -17.98 0.09
C GLN A 94 3.44 -19.00 -0.08
N GLY A 95 4.67 -18.60 0.29
CA GLY A 95 5.81 -19.51 0.37
C GLY A 95 5.64 -20.54 1.49
N VAL A 96 6.62 -21.44 1.61
CA VAL A 96 6.58 -22.53 2.59
C VAL A 96 6.46 -21.98 4.02
N MET A 97 5.45 -22.49 4.74
CA MET A 97 5.21 -22.21 6.16
C MET A 97 5.83 -23.38 6.95
N CYS A 98 6.90 -23.17 7.69
CA CYS A 98 7.32 -24.15 8.70
C CYS A 98 6.40 -23.99 9.92
N ARG A 99 5.65 -25.06 10.24
CA ARG A 99 4.76 -25.09 11.40
C ARG A 99 5.46 -25.72 12.60
#